data_AF-A0A6G3X852-F1
#
_entry.id   AF-A0A6G3X852-F1
#
_cell.length_a   1.000
_cell.length_b   1.000
_cell.length_c   1.000
_cell.angle_alpha   90.00
_cell.angle_beta   90.00
_cell.angle_gamma   90.00
#
_symmetry.space_group_name_H-M   'P 1'
#
loop_
_entity.id
_entity.type
_entity.pdbx_description
1 polymer ?
#
loop_
_entity_poly.entity_id
_entity_poly.type
_entity_poly.pdbx_seq_one_letter_code
_entity_poly.pdbx_strand_id
1 'polypeptide(L)'
;ERASETACRVLVAADPRDPTAPRHWRRYADLIPHLEPSGALESADEDVRSLVLNCVEYLRMRGEYAIGWDITHKALEHWRTTSGPTDRTVLVATHQYANMLRRLGKYAEAERIGRDILERLRL
;
A
#
# COMPACT_ATOMS: atom_id res chain seq x y z
N GLU A 1 -8.72 10.69 15.04
CA GLU A 1 -9.50 11.94 15.20
C GLU A 1 -10.50 12.09 14.05
N ARG A 2 -11.70 12.61 14.30
CA ARG A 2 -12.79 12.75 13.28
C ARG A 2 -12.38 13.46 11.98
N ALA A 3 -11.35 14.31 12.02
CA ALA A 3 -10.80 14.99 10.86
C ALA A 3 -10.09 14.02 9.89
N SER A 4 -9.27 13.10 10.42
CA SER A 4 -8.58 12.07 9.64
C SER A 4 -9.57 11.12 8.95
N GLU A 5 -10.62 10.69 9.66
CA GLU A 5 -11.68 9.84 9.09
C GLU A 5 -12.44 10.53 7.95
N THR A 6 -12.68 11.84 8.07
CA THR A 6 -13.33 12.61 7.00
C THR A 6 -12.40 12.80 5.80
N ALA A 7 -11.11 13.08 6.02
CA ALA A 7 -10.12 13.17 4.95
C ALA A 7 -10.01 11.84 4.18
N CYS A 8 -9.88 10.72 4.89
CA CYS A 8 -9.83 9.39 4.30
C CYS A 8 -11.08 9.08 3.44
N ARG A 9 -12.28 9.43 3.91
CA ARG A 9 -13.51 9.26 3.11
C ARG A 9 -13.50 10.06 1.80
N VAL A 10 -12.96 11.28 1.81
CA VAL A 10 -12.81 12.09 0.58
C VAL A 10 -11.84 11.41 -0.38
N LEU A 11 -10.70 10.88 0.11
CA LEU A 11 -9.74 10.17 -0.73
C LEU A 11 -10.33 8.88 -1.31
N VAL A 12 -11.08 8.11 -0.51
CA VAL A 12 -11.75 6.88 -0.97
C VAL A 12 -12.80 7.19 -2.05
N ALA A 13 -13.62 8.22 -1.86
CA ALA A 13 -14.58 8.67 -2.88
C ALA A 13 -13.87 9.14 -4.16
N ALA A 14 -12.62 9.59 -4.03
CA ALA A 14 -11.78 9.99 -5.13
C ALA A 14 -11.03 8.81 -5.80
N ASP A 15 -11.06 7.58 -5.28
CA ASP A 15 -10.38 6.43 -5.90
C ASP A 15 -11.08 5.95 -7.19
N PRO A 16 -10.40 5.93 -8.36
CA PRO A 16 -10.92 5.35 -9.59
C PRO A 16 -11.13 3.83 -9.56
N ARG A 17 -10.48 3.11 -8.63
CA ARG A 17 -10.47 1.64 -8.51
C ARG A 17 -10.00 0.90 -9.77
N ASP A 18 -9.15 1.54 -10.56
CA ASP A 18 -8.52 0.99 -11.77
C ASP A 18 -7.13 1.63 -11.96
N PRO A 19 -6.13 1.24 -11.14
CA PRO A 19 -4.77 1.81 -11.14
C PRO A 19 -3.96 1.48 -12.39
N THR A 20 -4.39 0.48 -13.15
CA THR A 20 -3.69 0.05 -14.36
C THR A 20 -4.04 0.89 -15.58
N ALA A 21 -5.20 1.56 -15.58
CA ALA A 21 -5.65 2.33 -16.73
C ALA A 21 -5.01 3.74 -16.81
N PRO A 22 -4.29 4.06 -17.91
CA PRO A 22 -3.60 5.36 -18.05
C PRO A 22 -4.50 6.59 -17.94
N ARG A 23 -5.78 6.47 -18.30
CA ARG A 23 -6.77 7.55 -18.16
C ARG A 23 -6.98 8.01 -16.71
N HIS A 24 -6.67 7.16 -15.72
CA HIS A 24 -6.83 7.47 -14.29
C HIS A 24 -5.53 7.90 -13.61
N TRP A 25 -4.38 7.83 -14.29
CA TRP A 25 -3.06 8.05 -13.68
C TRP A 25 -2.88 9.42 -13.06
N ARG A 26 -3.45 10.47 -13.67
CA ARG A 26 -3.43 11.81 -13.10
C ARG A 26 -4.11 11.83 -11.72
N ARG A 27 -5.24 11.13 -11.58
CA ARG A 27 -6.00 11.08 -10.34
C ARG A 27 -5.24 10.36 -9.23
N TYR A 28 -4.54 9.27 -9.55
CA TYR A 28 -3.66 8.63 -8.56
C TYR A 28 -2.47 9.51 -8.17
N ALA A 29 -1.87 10.23 -9.11
CA ALA A 29 -0.82 11.21 -8.81
C ALA A 29 -1.31 12.30 -7.84
N ASP A 30 -2.55 12.78 -8.03
CA ASP A 30 -3.17 13.78 -7.15
C ASP A 30 -3.50 13.21 -5.75
N LEU A 31 -3.78 11.91 -5.62
CA LEU A 31 -4.12 11.28 -4.33
C LEU A 31 -2.91 11.01 -3.44
N ILE A 32 -1.77 10.62 -4.03
CA ILE A 32 -0.59 10.15 -3.29
C ILE A 32 -0.09 11.13 -2.22
N PRO A 33 0.07 12.44 -2.49
CA PRO A 33 0.57 13.39 -1.50
C PRO A 33 -0.32 13.52 -0.25
N HIS A 34 -1.55 13.00 -0.29
CA HIS A 34 -2.52 13.11 0.79
C HIS A 34 -2.64 11.85 1.65
N LEU A 35 -2.05 10.72 1.24
CA LEU A 35 -2.21 9.45 1.96
C LEU A 35 -1.69 9.50 3.40
N GLU A 36 -0.48 10.04 3.60
CA GLU A 36 0.13 10.13 4.93
C GLU A 36 -0.53 11.24 5.77
N PRO A 37 -0.72 12.49 5.29
CA PRO A 37 -1.38 13.53 6.08
C PRO A 37 -2.84 13.23 6.46
N SER A 38 -3.55 12.38 5.70
CA SER A 38 -4.92 11.99 6.05
C SER A 38 -5.01 10.91 7.13
N GLY A 39 -3.91 10.24 7.44
CA GLY A 39 -3.89 9.05 8.29
C GLY A 39 -4.33 7.77 7.57
N ALA A 40 -4.21 7.71 6.24
CA ALA A 40 -4.65 6.55 5.46
C ALA A 40 -3.73 5.33 5.66
N LEU A 41 -2.45 5.56 5.95
CA LEU A 41 -1.45 4.50 6.13
C LEU A 41 -1.63 3.75 7.46
N GLU A 42 -2.32 4.35 8.42
CA GLU A 42 -2.62 3.83 9.75
C GLU A 42 -4.00 3.19 9.83
N SER A 43 -4.86 3.45 8.84
CA SER A 43 -6.27 3.08 8.88
C SER A 43 -6.51 1.56 8.93
N ALA A 44 -7.48 1.14 9.72
CA ALA A 44 -8.01 -0.22 9.72
C ALA A 44 -9.22 -0.40 8.79
N ASP A 45 -9.71 0.69 8.18
CA ASP A 45 -10.83 0.67 7.24
C ASP A 45 -10.43 0.03 5.89
N GLU A 46 -11.17 -0.97 5.45
CA GLU A 46 -10.85 -1.76 4.25
C GLU A 46 -10.90 -0.95 2.95
N ASP A 47 -11.81 0.02 2.83
CA ASP A 47 -11.90 0.89 1.65
C ASP A 47 -10.67 1.82 1.59
N VAL A 48 -10.23 2.34 2.73
CA VAL A 48 -9.01 3.16 2.84
C VAL A 48 -7.77 2.34 2.49
N ARG A 49 -7.65 1.11 3.01
CA ARG A 49 -6.52 0.24 2.67
C ARG A 49 -6.52 -0.15 1.19
N SER A 50 -7.70 -0.37 0.61
CA SER A 50 -7.85 -0.65 -0.82
C SER A 50 -7.39 0.53 -1.68
N LEU A 51 -7.75 1.76 -1.31
CA LEU A 51 -7.23 2.98 -1.93
C LEU A 51 -5.70 3.03 -1.87
N VAL A 52 -5.09 2.79 -0.70
CA VAL A 52 -3.62 2.80 -0.55
C VAL A 52 -2.99 1.77 -1.47
N LEU A 53 -3.53 0.55 -1.54
CA LEU A 53 -3.04 -0.51 -2.45
C LEU A 53 -3.20 -0.14 -3.93
N ASN A 54 -4.29 0.54 -4.31
CA ASN A 54 -4.46 1.04 -5.68
C ASN A 54 -3.39 2.10 -6.03
N CYS A 55 -3.09 3.03 -5.11
CA CYS A 55 -2.00 4.00 -5.29
C CYS A 55 -0.63 3.31 -5.44
N VAL A 56 -0.37 2.28 -4.64
CA VAL A 56 0.87 1.48 -4.71
C VAL A 56 0.98 0.75 -6.05
N GLU A 57 -0.11 0.17 -6.55
CA GLU A 57 -0.13 -0.50 -7.85
C GLU A 57 0.08 0.49 -9.01
N TYR A 58 -0.51 1.68 -8.91
CA TYR A 58 -0.24 2.78 -9.84
C TYR A 58 1.26 3.16 -9.86
N LEU A 59 1.89 3.33 -8.69
CA LEU A 59 3.32 3.64 -8.58
C LEU A 59 4.18 2.54 -9.20
N ARG A 60 3.80 1.27 -8.99
CA ARG A 60 4.45 0.12 -9.63
C ARG A 60 4.39 0.20 -11.15
N MET A 61 3.23 0.57 -11.70
CA MET A 61 3.00 0.70 -13.15
C MET A 61 3.76 1.88 -13.75
N ARG A 62 3.95 2.96 -12.97
CA ARG A 62 4.72 4.15 -13.39
C ARG A 62 6.23 4.02 -13.24
N GLY A 63 6.70 2.99 -12.55
CA GLY A 63 8.13 2.81 -12.27
C GLY A 63 8.62 3.57 -11.03
N GLU A 64 7.71 4.14 -10.25
CA GLU A 64 7.99 4.95 -9.06
C GLU A 64 8.20 4.05 -7.83
N TYR A 65 9.15 3.12 -7.93
CA TYR A 65 9.31 2.03 -6.97
C TYR A 65 9.75 2.51 -5.58
N ALA A 66 10.54 3.59 -5.49
CA ALA A 66 10.99 4.14 -4.22
C ALA A 66 9.82 4.69 -3.40
N ILE A 67 8.89 5.40 -4.06
CA ILE A 67 7.69 5.94 -3.42
C ILE A 67 6.75 4.80 -3.01
N GLY A 68 6.55 3.83 -3.91
CA GLY A 68 5.73 2.64 -3.60
C GLY A 68 6.29 1.82 -2.44
N TRP A 69 7.62 1.72 -2.33
CA TRP A 69 8.30 1.08 -1.21
C TRP A 69 8.06 1.83 0.11
N ASP A 70 8.21 3.15 0.13
CA ASP A 70 8.01 3.97 1.35
C ASP A 70 6.56 3.87 1.86
N ILE A 71 5.58 4.00 0.96
CA ILE A 71 4.16 3.89 1.31
C ILE A 71 3.82 2.51 1.87
N THR A 72 4.28 1.44 1.20
CA THR A 72 4.01 0.07 1.69
C THR A 72 4.76 -0.22 2.99
N HIS A 73 5.96 0.32 3.18
CA HIS A 73 6.72 0.19 4.42
C HIS A 73 5.94 0.76 5.60
N LYS A 74 5.57 2.05 5.52
CA LYS A 74 4.82 2.77 6.55
C LYS A 74 3.48 2.11 6.85
N ALA A 75 2.71 1.75 5.81
CA ALA A 75 1.43 1.06 5.99
C ALA A 75 1.59 -0.28 6.75
N LEU A 76 2.63 -1.06 6.43
CA LEU A 76 2.88 -2.35 7.08
C LEU A 76 3.29 -2.24 8.55
N GLU A 77 3.91 -1.14 8.98
CA GLU A 77 4.22 -0.90 10.41
C GLU A 77 2.94 -0.88 11.26
N HIS A 78 1.86 -0.34 10.71
CA HIS A 78 0.56 -0.24 11.40
C HIS A 78 -0.34 -1.44 11.15
N TRP A 79 -0.49 -1.88 9.89
CA TRP A 79 -1.48 -2.91 9.54
C TRP A 79 -1.16 -4.27 10.14
N ARG A 80 0.13 -4.63 10.25
CA ARG A 80 0.55 -5.89 10.90
C ARG A 80 0.14 -5.95 12.36
N THR A 81 0.28 -4.85 13.07
CA THR A 81 -0.04 -4.76 14.50
C THR A 81 -1.55 -4.79 14.73
N THR A 82 -2.31 -4.13 13.87
CA THR A 82 -3.77 -3.99 14.01
C THR A 82 -4.56 -5.21 13.52
N SER A 83 -4.12 -5.87 12.45
CA SER A 83 -4.89 -6.97 11.81
C SER A 83 -4.18 -8.32 11.86
N GLY A 84 -2.92 -8.35 12.28
CA GLY A 84 -2.09 -9.55 12.25
C GLY A 84 -1.34 -9.74 10.93
N PRO A 85 -0.28 -10.58 10.93
CA PRO A 85 0.64 -10.69 9.80
C PRO A 85 0.09 -11.52 8.62
N THR A 86 -0.98 -12.28 8.83
CA THR A 86 -1.60 -13.16 7.82
C THR A 86 -2.94 -12.62 7.30
N ASP A 87 -3.33 -11.42 7.73
CA ASP A 87 -4.48 -10.72 7.15
C ASP A 87 -4.30 -10.54 5.63
N ARG A 88 -5.39 -10.67 4.87
CA ARG A 88 -5.35 -10.63 3.40
C ARG A 88 -4.74 -9.32 2.88
N THR A 89 -5.09 -8.19 3.48
CA THR A 89 -4.61 -6.88 3.05
C THR A 89 -3.14 -6.68 3.40
N VAL A 90 -2.72 -7.17 4.58
CA VAL A 90 -1.32 -7.20 5.00
C VAL A 90 -0.46 -8.06 4.08
N LEU A 91 -0.98 -9.22 3.63
CA LEU A 91 -0.28 -10.09 2.69
C LEU A 91 -0.10 -9.41 1.31
N VAL A 92 -1.14 -8.75 0.80
CA VAL A 92 -1.07 -8.00 -0.47
C VAL A 92 -0.07 -6.85 -0.36
N ALA A 93 -0.13 -6.06 0.72
CA ALA A 93 0.83 -4.99 0.96
C ALA A 93 2.28 -5.50 1.08
N THR A 94 2.48 -6.62 1.78
CA THR A 94 3.82 -7.22 1.91
C THR A 94 4.34 -7.76 0.58
N HIS A 95 3.46 -8.34 -0.26
CA HIS A 95 3.83 -8.73 -1.62
C HIS A 95 4.27 -7.53 -2.45
N GLN A 96 3.52 -6.42 -2.40
CA GLN A 96 3.89 -5.19 -3.10
C GLN A 96 5.20 -4.62 -2.58
N TYR A 97 5.40 -4.57 -1.26
CA TYR A 97 6.68 -4.16 -0.64
C TYR A 97 7.87 -4.96 -1.18
N ALA A 98 7.76 -6.30 -1.22
CA ALA A 98 8.80 -7.17 -1.77
C ALA A 98 9.01 -6.96 -3.28
N ASN A 99 7.95 -6.69 -4.04
CA ASN A 99 8.05 -6.36 -5.45
C ASN A 99 8.79 -5.04 -5.68
N MET A 100 8.52 -4.00 -4.88
CA MET A 100 9.23 -2.72 -4.97
C MET A 100 10.72 -2.90 -4.66
N LEU A 101 11.06 -3.65 -3.61
CA LEU A 101 12.44 -3.99 -3.29
C LEU A 101 13.15 -4.69 -4.46
N ARG A 102 12.49 -5.66 -5.10
CA ARG A 102 13.03 -6.35 -6.29
C ARG A 102 13.30 -5.38 -7.43
N ARG A 103 12.39 -4.42 -7.68
CA ARG A 103 12.53 -3.42 -8.75
C ARG A 103 13.63 -2.39 -8.44
N LEU A 104 13.92 -2.15 -7.17
CA LEU A 104 15.04 -1.32 -6.71
C LEU A 104 16.39 -2.09 -6.66
N GLY A 105 16.44 -3.35 -7.10
CA GLY A 105 17.65 -4.18 -7.08
C GLY A 105 17.99 -4.79 -5.71
N LYS A 106 17.13 -4.61 -4.70
CA LYS A 106 17.31 -5.14 -3.34
C LYS A 106 16.82 -6.59 -3.24
N TYR A 107 17.39 -7.47 -4.04
CA TYR A 107 16.91 -8.85 -4.22
C TYR A 107 16.95 -9.68 -2.93
N ALA A 108 18.02 -9.57 -2.13
CA ALA A 108 18.17 -10.33 -0.89
C ALA A 108 17.10 -9.94 0.15
N GLU A 109 16.77 -8.65 0.26
CA GLU A 109 15.70 -8.18 1.14
C GLU A 109 14.33 -8.65 0.66
N ALA A 110 14.05 -8.54 -0.64
CA ALA A 110 12.80 -9.02 -1.23
C ALA A 110 12.60 -10.53 -1.00
N GLU A 111 13.66 -11.31 -1.15
CA GLU A 111 13.64 -12.76 -0.90
C GLU A 111 13.37 -13.08 0.57
N ARG A 112 14.09 -12.42 1.49
CA ARG A 112 13.88 -12.61 2.94
C ARG A 112 12.43 -12.35 3.35
N ILE A 113 11.83 -11.27 2.83
CA ILE A 113 10.43 -10.95 3.08
C ILE A 113 9.50 -12.03 2.52
N GLY A 114 9.76 -12.51 1.31
CA GLY A 114 8.97 -13.59 0.70
C GLY A 114 9.02 -14.89 1.52
N ARG A 115 10.20 -15.27 2.04
CA ARG A 115 10.35 -16.46 2.89
C ARG A 115 9.59 -16.33 4.22
N ASP A 116 9.73 -15.20 4.91
CA ASP A 116 9.03 -14.93 6.18
C ASP A 116 7.50 -15.06 6.04
N ILE A 117 6.92 -14.55 4.95
CA ILE A 117 5.47 -14.71 4.70
C ILE A 117 5.09 -16.18 4.51
N LEU A 118 5.88 -16.93 3.71
CA LEU A 118 5.60 -18.35 3.46
C LEU A 118 5.71 -19.19 4.73
N GLU A 119 6.67 -18.87 5.60
CA GLU A 119 6.80 -19.52 6.91
C GLU A 119 5.58 -19.25 7.78
N ARG A 120 5.11 -18.00 7.84
CA ARG A 120 3.90 -17.62 8.60
C ARG A 120 2.63 -18.27 8.09
N LEU A 121 2.50 -18.52 6.79
CA LEU A 121 1.34 -19.17 6.18
C LEU A 121 1.33 -20.70 6.34
N ARG A 122 2.44 -21.30 6.77
CA ARG A 122 2.57 -22.73 7.03
C ARG A 122 2.26 -23.12 8.48
N LEU A 123 2.26 -22.15 9.39
CA LEU A 123 1.93 -22.30 10.80
C LEU A 123 0.43 -22.11 11.03
#